data_AF-A0A166VP16-F1
#
_entry.id   AF-A0A166VP16-F1
#
_cell.length_a   1.000
_cell.length_b   1.000
_cell.length_c   1.000
_cell.angle_alpha   90.00
_cell.angle_beta   90.00
_cell.angle_gamma   90.00
#
_symmetry.space_group_name_H-M   'P 1'
#
loop_
_entity.id
_entity.type
_entity.pdbx_description
1 polymer ?
#
loop_
_entity_poly.entity_id
_entity_poly.type
_entity_poly.pdbx_seq_one_letter_code
_entity_poly.pdbx_strand_id
1 'polypeptide(L)'
;MARSERSQIAHQFSTDLWFRKDARIYFDKNVTMIHGFWSQFRINTDVDESINVPVVMQLLRATDEATMDESSPYWQRRLAYLQLHRSLQVLKRIVERQRRRRQIDRSRGKGNSSIVLEIYSSALHGKMGNYAAHQMRLAKRWSLSLRESLFLAVAYSDFAGARMCAITIFYVPLTQ
;
A
#
# COMPACT_ATOMS: atom_id res chain seq x y z
N MET A 1 -23.03 32.97 -3.22
CA MET A 1 -22.53 32.90 -1.84
C MET A 1 -22.26 31.46 -1.31
N ALA A 2 -22.17 30.42 -2.16
CA ALA A 2 -21.98 29.02 -1.70
C ALA A 2 -20.52 28.48 -1.79
N ARG A 3 -19.53 29.31 -2.17
CA ARG A 3 -18.10 28.90 -2.24
C ARG A 3 -17.35 29.02 -0.90
N SER A 4 -17.90 29.76 0.07
CA SER A 4 -17.26 30.04 1.36
C SER A 4 -17.36 28.88 2.35
N GLU A 5 -18.51 28.21 2.40
CA GLU A 5 -18.77 27.13 3.39
C GLU A 5 -17.99 25.85 3.10
N ARG A 6 -17.76 25.51 1.82
CA ARG A 6 -16.94 24.33 1.46
C ARG A 6 -15.47 24.50 1.84
N SER A 7 -14.97 25.74 1.83
CA SER A 7 -13.62 26.08 2.30
C SER A 7 -13.52 26.00 3.83
N GLN A 8 -14.58 26.40 4.54
CA GLN A 8 -14.65 26.34 6.00
C GLN A 8 -14.76 24.90 6.53
N ILE A 9 -15.53 24.03 5.88
CA ILE A 9 -15.58 22.59 6.23
C ILE A 9 -14.21 21.93 6.02
N ALA A 10 -13.47 22.33 4.98
CA ALA A 10 -12.11 21.85 4.76
C ALA A 10 -11.11 22.35 5.83
N HIS A 11 -11.29 23.59 6.31
CA HIS A 11 -10.47 24.18 7.38
C HIS A 11 -10.80 23.68 8.79
N GLN A 12 -11.98 23.08 8.99
CA GLN A 12 -12.41 22.49 10.26
C GLN A 12 -12.09 20.99 10.37
N PHE A 13 -11.28 20.44 9.46
CA PHE A 13 -10.66 19.13 9.69
C PHE A 13 -9.41 19.32 10.52
N SER A 14 -9.61 19.30 11.84
CA SER A 14 -8.52 19.36 12.81
C SER A 14 -7.41 18.35 12.43
N THR A 15 -6.21 18.89 12.23
CA THR A 15 -4.94 18.14 12.15
C THR A 15 -4.75 17.20 13.34
N ASP A 16 -5.47 17.42 14.45
CA ASP A 16 -5.45 16.60 15.67
C ASP A 16 -6.07 15.21 15.47
N LEU A 17 -6.87 14.99 14.42
CA LEU A 17 -7.44 13.67 14.11
C LEU A 17 -6.55 12.83 13.22
N TRP A 18 -5.61 13.42 12.49
CA TRP A 18 -4.74 12.69 11.54
C TRP A 18 -3.49 12.16 12.20
N PHE A 19 -2.97 12.88 13.19
CA PHE A 19 -1.76 12.49 13.91
C PHE A 19 -2.08 12.19 15.37
N ARG A 20 -1.40 11.18 15.88
CA ARG A 20 -1.40 10.89 17.30
C ARG A 20 -0.69 12.01 18.08
N LYS A 21 -1.30 12.46 19.18
CA LYS A 21 -0.78 13.56 20.01
C LYS A 21 0.56 13.22 20.68
N ASP A 22 0.76 11.96 21.07
CA ASP A 22 2.00 11.44 21.68
C ASP A 22 2.93 10.74 20.67
N ALA A 23 2.79 10.99 19.36
CA ALA A 23 3.49 10.25 18.30
C ALA A 23 5.00 10.17 18.53
N ARG A 24 5.63 11.29 18.92
CA ARG A 24 7.07 11.34 19.21
C ARG A 24 7.45 10.51 20.43
N ILE A 25 6.76 10.71 21.55
CA ILE A 25 7.01 9.98 22.79
C ILE A 25 6.85 8.47 22.56
N TYR A 26 5.80 8.06 21.85
CA TYR A 26 5.59 6.66 21.53
C TYR A 26 6.66 6.11 20.60
N PHE A 27 7.04 6.85 19.56
CA PHE A 27 8.08 6.42 18.63
C PHE A 27 9.42 6.23 19.35
N ASP A 28 9.84 7.21 20.14
CA ASP A 28 11.12 7.16 20.86
C ASP A 28 11.15 5.98 21.85
N LYS A 29 10.03 5.70 22.54
CA LYS A 29 9.91 4.54 23.44
C LYS A 29 9.95 3.18 22.73
N ASN A 30 9.51 3.12 21.48
CA ASN A 30 9.34 1.86 20.74
C ASN A 30 10.28 1.73 19.53
N VAL A 31 11.24 2.64 19.36
CA VAL A 31 12.05 2.75 18.14
C VAL A 31 12.77 1.44 17.80
N THR A 32 13.33 0.76 18.80
CA THR A 32 14.03 -0.52 18.62
C THR A 32 13.08 -1.61 18.14
N MET A 33 11.87 -1.70 18.70
CA MET A 33 10.85 -2.66 18.28
C MET A 33 10.37 -2.38 16.86
N ILE A 34 10.09 -1.11 16.55
CA ILE A 34 9.62 -0.69 15.23
C ILE A 34 10.68 -0.98 14.16
N HIS A 35 11.94 -0.61 14.44
CA HIS A 35 13.05 -0.84 13.53
C HIS A 35 13.37 -2.33 13.37
N GLY A 36 13.32 -3.09 14.47
CA GLY A 36 13.53 -4.54 14.47
C GLY A 36 12.48 -5.24 13.62
N PHE A 37 11.20 -4.94 13.84
CA PHE A 37 10.11 -5.43 13.01
C PHE A 37 10.34 -5.07 11.54
N TRP A 38 10.60 -3.80 11.24
CA TRP A 38 10.73 -3.36 9.85
C TRP A 38 11.89 -4.04 9.12
N SER A 39 13.03 -4.18 9.80
CA SER A 39 14.21 -4.83 9.25
C SER A 39 13.92 -6.31 8.95
N GLN A 40 13.35 -7.03 9.92
CA GLN A 40 13.02 -8.45 9.74
C GLN A 40 11.94 -8.64 8.67
N PHE A 41 10.88 -7.82 8.71
CA PHE A 41 9.78 -7.90 7.76
C PHE A 41 10.28 -7.67 6.34
N ARG A 42 11.14 -6.66 6.13
CA ARG A 42 11.77 -6.42 4.83
C ARG A 42 12.61 -7.60 4.37
N ILE A 43 13.48 -8.15 5.21
CA ILE A 43 14.32 -9.29 4.83
C ILE A 43 13.45 -10.48 4.39
N ASN A 44 12.36 -10.74 5.11
CA ASN A 44 11.47 -11.87 4.83
C ASN A 44 10.59 -11.67 3.60
N THR A 45 10.42 -10.44 3.12
CA THR A 45 9.48 -10.08 2.04
C THR A 45 10.15 -9.29 0.92
N ASP A 46 11.48 -9.26 0.87
CA ASP A 46 12.20 -8.53 -0.15
C ASP A 46 12.03 -9.23 -1.49
N VAL A 47 11.76 -8.44 -2.52
CA VAL A 47 11.60 -8.93 -3.87
C VAL A 47 12.62 -8.22 -4.74
N ASP A 48 13.48 -8.99 -5.39
CA ASP A 48 14.37 -8.49 -6.43
C ASP A 48 13.89 -8.94 -7.82
N GLU A 49 14.50 -8.36 -8.87
CA GLU A 49 14.14 -8.67 -10.25
C GLU A 49 14.72 -10.02 -10.73
N SER A 50 15.59 -10.69 -9.97
CA SER A 50 16.14 -12.02 -10.28
C SER A 50 15.22 -13.15 -9.81
N ILE A 51 14.36 -12.89 -8.83
CA ILE A 51 13.41 -13.85 -8.27
C ILE A 51 12.35 -14.27 -9.31
N ASN A 52 11.98 -15.56 -9.28
CA ASN A 52 10.96 -16.12 -10.16
C ASN A 52 9.54 -15.68 -9.76
N VAL A 53 8.61 -15.69 -10.72
CA VAL A 53 7.22 -15.23 -10.49
C VAL A 53 6.52 -15.98 -9.34
N PRO A 54 6.65 -17.32 -9.18
CA PRO A 54 6.01 -18.03 -8.05
C PRO A 54 6.47 -17.55 -6.67
N VAL A 55 7.76 -17.28 -6.48
CA VAL A 55 8.26 -16.75 -5.19
C VAL A 55 7.76 -15.32 -4.98
N VAL A 56 7.74 -14.48 -6.02
CA VAL A 56 7.13 -13.14 -5.93
C VAL A 56 5.67 -13.23 -5.48
N MET A 57 4.90 -14.19 -6.02
CA MET A 57 3.49 -14.40 -5.63
C MET A 57 3.36 -14.80 -4.16
N GLN A 58 4.22 -15.70 -3.66
CA GLN A 58 4.23 -16.09 -2.24
C GLN A 58 4.52 -14.90 -1.33
N LEU A 59 5.52 -14.08 -1.68
CA LEU A 59 5.89 -12.90 -0.91
C LEU A 59 4.81 -11.82 -0.94
N LEU A 60 4.16 -11.61 -2.09
CA LEU A 60 3.02 -10.70 -2.22
C LEU A 60 1.86 -11.13 -1.31
N ARG A 61 1.59 -12.43 -1.24
CA ARG A 61 0.55 -12.98 -0.38
C ARG A 61 0.88 -12.79 1.10
N ALA A 62 2.09 -13.15 1.53
CA ALA A 62 2.53 -12.94 2.91
C ALA A 62 2.45 -11.46 3.33
N THR A 63 2.80 -10.56 2.40
CA THR A 63 2.71 -9.13 2.63
C THR A 63 1.25 -8.64 2.69
N ASP A 64 0.36 -9.14 1.82
CA ASP A 64 -1.09 -8.84 1.85
C ASP A 64 -1.71 -9.27 3.18
N GLU A 65 -1.41 -10.49 3.64
CA GLU A 65 -1.91 -11.02 4.91
C GLU A 65 -1.50 -10.13 6.09
N ALA A 66 -0.25 -9.63 6.11
CA ALA A 66 0.21 -8.68 7.12
C ALA A 66 -0.49 -7.31 7.08
N THR A 67 -1.06 -6.90 5.93
CA THR A 67 -1.89 -5.68 5.88
C THR A 67 -3.26 -5.85 6.51
N MET A 68 -3.77 -7.08 6.56
CA MET A 68 -5.10 -7.42 7.07
C MET A 68 -5.09 -7.88 8.53
N ASP A 69 -3.93 -8.11 9.12
CA ASP A 69 -3.84 -8.60 10.50
C ASP A 69 -4.28 -7.52 11.52
N GLU A 70 -5.54 -7.59 11.92
CA GLU A 70 -6.14 -6.67 12.89
C GLU A 70 -5.60 -6.86 14.32
N SER A 71 -4.98 -8.02 14.60
CA SER A 71 -4.33 -8.26 15.89
C SER A 71 -3.00 -7.50 16.02
N SER A 72 -2.37 -7.17 14.89
CA SER A 72 -1.14 -6.40 14.84
C SER A 72 -1.37 -4.90 15.07
N PRO A 73 -0.43 -4.21 15.75
CA PRO A 73 -0.43 -2.76 15.84
C PRO A 73 -0.59 -2.10 14.47
N TYR A 74 -1.37 -1.03 14.38
CA TYR A 74 -1.67 -0.36 13.11
C TYR A 74 -0.43 0.08 12.31
N TRP A 75 0.68 0.41 13.00
CA TRP A 75 1.90 0.84 12.35
C TRP A 75 2.57 -0.32 11.60
N GLN A 76 2.41 -1.56 12.06
CA GLN A 76 2.89 -2.75 11.34
C GLN A 76 2.12 -2.95 10.03
N ARG A 77 0.79 -2.85 10.06
CA ARG A 77 -0.05 -2.91 8.86
C ARG A 77 0.33 -1.85 7.83
N ARG A 78 0.66 -0.63 8.28
CA ARG A 78 1.11 0.47 7.41
C ARG A 78 2.47 0.21 6.78
N LEU A 79 3.39 -0.37 7.54
CA LEU A 79 4.69 -0.81 7.01
C LEU A 79 4.51 -1.98 6.03
N ALA A 80 3.58 -2.89 6.29
CA ALA A 80 3.21 -3.93 5.34
C ALA A 80 2.67 -3.33 4.03
N TYR A 81 1.84 -2.28 4.08
CA TYR A 81 1.40 -1.56 2.88
C TYR A 81 2.55 -0.93 2.10
N LEU A 82 3.55 -0.37 2.79
CA LEU A 82 4.75 0.18 2.14
C LEU A 82 5.52 -0.92 1.40
N GLN A 83 5.72 -2.06 2.05
CA GLN A 83 6.42 -3.19 1.43
C GLN A 83 5.61 -3.79 0.28
N LEU A 84 4.29 -3.92 0.43
CA LEU A 84 3.40 -4.40 -0.63
C LEU A 84 3.55 -3.52 -1.88
N HIS A 85 3.59 -2.19 -1.68
CA HIS A 85 3.81 -1.27 -2.78
C HIS A 85 5.17 -1.50 -3.48
N ARG A 86 6.23 -1.71 -2.72
CA ARG A 86 7.58 -1.98 -3.25
C ARG A 86 7.60 -3.28 -4.06
N SER A 87 7.05 -4.36 -3.52
CA SER A 87 6.97 -5.66 -4.22
C SER A 87 6.16 -5.56 -5.51
N LEU A 88 5.06 -4.79 -5.52
CA LEU A 88 4.29 -4.50 -6.73
C LEU A 88 5.09 -3.68 -7.77
N GLN A 89 5.93 -2.73 -7.35
CA GLN A 89 6.82 -2.01 -8.28
C GLN A 89 7.87 -2.93 -8.89
N VAL A 90 8.45 -3.84 -8.11
CA VAL A 90 9.42 -4.82 -8.64
C VAL A 90 8.73 -5.76 -9.61
N LEU A 91 7.54 -6.29 -9.28
CA LEU A 91 6.76 -7.11 -10.19
C LEU A 91 6.45 -6.36 -11.50
N LYS A 92 6.11 -5.07 -11.43
CA LYS A 92 5.89 -4.24 -12.63
C LYS A 92 7.14 -4.18 -13.52
N ARG A 93 8.34 -4.04 -12.94
CA ARG A 93 9.61 -4.05 -13.69
C ARG A 93 9.92 -5.41 -14.29
N ILE A 94 9.66 -6.50 -13.55
CA ILE A 94 9.79 -7.88 -14.05
C ILE A 94 8.91 -8.06 -15.30
N VAL A 95 7.63 -7.68 -15.22
CA VAL A 95 6.68 -7.73 -16.34
C VAL A 95 7.16 -6.87 -17.51
N GLU A 96 7.63 -5.64 -17.25
CA GLU A 96 8.18 -4.76 -18.28
C GLU A 96 9.36 -5.39 -19.04
N ARG A 97 10.29 -5.99 -18.30
CA ARG A 97 11.46 -6.68 -18.85
C ARG A 97 11.06 -7.92 -19.65
N GLN A 98 10.16 -8.75 -19.14
CA GLN A 98 9.64 -9.93 -19.85
C GLN A 98 8.92 -9.53 -21.15
N ARG A 99 8.16 -8.42 -21.12
CA ARG A 99 7.50 -7.87 -22.30
C ARG A 99 8.49 -7.32 -23.34
N ARG A 100 9.59 -6.69 -22.91
CA ARG A 100 10.68 -6.27 -23.81
C ARG A 100 11.36 -7.47 -24.47
N ARG A 101 11.48 -8.59 -23.75
CA ARG A 101 12.02 -9.86 -24.25
C ARG A 101 11.03 -10.70 -25.07
N ARG A 102 9.82 -10.19 -25.35
CA ARG A 102 8.73 -10.90 -26.06
C ARG A 102 8.31 -12.23 -25.40
N GLN A 103 8.52 -12.36 -24.09
CA GLN A 103 8.08 -13.52 -23.30
C GLN A 103 6.63 -13.40 -22.83
N ILE A 104 6.06 -12.19 -22.90
CA ILE A 104 4.65 -11.91 -22.63
C ILE A 104 4.06 -11.26 -23.88
N ASP A 105 2.94 -11.82 -24.34
CA ASP A 105 2.28 -11.34 -25.53
C ASP A 105 1.66 -9.95 -25.35
N ARG A 106 1.74 -9.13 -26.40
CA ARG A 106 1.17 -7.79 -26.40
C ARG A 106 -0.30 -7.85 -26.81
N SER A 107 -1.19 -8.15 -25.86
CA SER A 107 -2.63 -8.02 -26.12
C SER A 107 -3.04 -6.54 -26.17
N ARG A 108 -3.83 -6.17 -27.18
CA ARG A 108 -4.42 -4.82 -27.31
C ARG A 108 -5.28 -4.54 -26.07
N GLY A 109 -5.00 -3.43 -25.37
CA GLY A 109 -5.72 -3.05 -24.14
C GLY A 109 -5.14 -3.59 -22.82
N LYS A 110 -4.19 -4.54 -22.82
CA LYS A 110 -3.50 -4.99 -21.60
C LYS A 110 -2.20 -4.21 -21.37
N GLY A 111 -2.25 -3.27 -20.42
CA GLY A 111 -1.07 -2.55 -19.90
C GLY A 111 -0.29 -3.39 -18.88
N ASN A 112 0.94 -2.98 -18.56
CA ASN A 112 1.76 -3.68 -17.55
C ASN A 112 1.06 -3.73 -16.19
N SER A 113 0.36 -2.65 -15.81
CA SER A 113 -0.43 -2.60 -14.57
C SER A 113 -1.58 -3.61 -14.54
N SER A 114 -2.19 -3.92 -15.69
CA SER A 114 -3.25 -4.92 -15.79
C SER A 114 -2.70 -6.33 -15.55
N ILE A 115 -1.52 -6.62 -16.11
CA ILE A 115 -0.81 -7.90 -15.91
C ILE A 115 -0.37 -8.03 -14.45
N VAL A 116 0.16 -6.97 -13.84
CA VAL A 116 0.52 -6.95 -12.42
C VAL A 116 -0.70 -7.23 -11.53
N LEU A 117 -1.85 -6.61 -11.84
CA LEU A 117 -3.10 -6.85 -11.13
C LEU A 117 -3.55 -8.31 -11.28
N GLU A 118 -3.45 -8.88 -12.48
CA GLU A 118 -3.80 -10.28 -12.76
C GLU A 118 -2.92 -11.23 -11.94
N ILE A 119 -1.59 -11.06 -11.99
CA ILE A 119 -0.63 -11.86 -11.21
C ILE A 119 -0.89 -11.72 -9.71
N TYR A 120 -1.10 -10.50 -9.22
CA TYR A 120 -1.37 -10.28 -7.80
C TYR A 120 -2.72 -10.89 -7.37
N SER A 121 -3.76 -10.77 -8.19
CA SER A 121 -5.05 -11.44 -7.94
C SER A 121 -4.90 -12.97 -7.90
N SER A 122 -4.08 -13.54 -8.79
CA SER A 122 -3.76 -14.97 -8.79
C SER A 122 -2.96 -15.38 -7.55
N ALA A 123 -2.03 -14.54 -7.08
CA ALA A 123 -1.25 -14.78 -5.86
C ALA A 123 -2.14 -14.88 -4.61
N LEU A 124 -3.28 -14.22 -4.64
CA LEU A 124 -4.29 -14.23 -3.59
C LEU A 124 -5.32 -15.36 -3.75
N HIS A 125 -4.99 -16.43 -4.48
CA HIS A 125 -5.88 -17.56 -4.77
C HIS A 125 -7.23 -17.16 -5.39
N GLY A 126 -7.24 -16.14 -6.25
CA GLY A 126 -8.46 -15.75 -6.96
C GLY A 126 -9.44 -14.93 -6.12
N LYS A 127 -8.99 -14.28 -5.02
CA LYS A 127 -9.73 -13.14 -4.44
C LYS A 127 -10.15 -12.21 -5.60
N MET A 128 -11.38 -11.68 -5.52
CA MET A 128 -11.94 -10.83 -6.59
C MET A 128 -10.94 -9.73 -7.02
N GLY A 129 -10.80 -9.50 -8.32
CA GLY A 129 -9.88 -8.48 -8.84
C GLY A 129 -10.12 -7.08 -8.25
N ASN A 130 -11.34 -6.80 -7.79
CA ASN A 130 -11.68 -5.58 -7.07
C ASN A 130 -10.95 -5.43 -5.73
N TYR A 131 -10.77 -6.53 -4.99
CA TYR A 131 -10.00 -6.56 -3.74
C TYR A 131 -8.53 -6.27 -4.02
N ALA A 132 -7.91 -7.00 -4.97
CA ALA A 132 -6.51 -6.80 -5.34
C ALA A 132 -6.27 -5.35 -5.80
N ALA A 133 -7.16 -4.80 -6.63
CA ALA A 133 -7.08 -3.42 -7.07
C ALA A 133 -7.24 -2.41 -5.91
N HIS A 134 -8.11 -2.71 -4.94
CA HIS A 134 -8.26 -1.90 -3.73
C HIS A 134 -6.96 -1.90 -2.89
N GLN A 135 -6.38 -3.07 -2.63
CA GLN A 135 -5.14 -3.18 -1.87
C GLN A 135 -3.96 -2.50 -2.57
N MET A 136 -3.85 -2.64 -3.90
CA MET A 136 -2.84 -1.91 -4.68
C MET A 136 -2.97 -0.38 -4.53
N ARG A 137 -4.20 0.14 -4.51
CA ARG A 137 -4.47 1.58 -4.30
C ARG A 137 -4.10 2.02 -2.88
N LEU A 138 -4.47 1.24 -1.87
CA LEU A 138 -4.11 1.52 -0.48
C LEU A 138 -2.60 1.49 -0.27
N ALA A 139 -1.92 0.46 -0.77
CA ALA A 139 -0.47 0.34 -0.73
C ALA A 139 0.23 1.57 -1.35
N LYS A 140 -0.23 2.01 -2.53
CA LYS A 140 0.28 3.23 -3.17
C LYS A 140 0.04 4.47 -2.32
N ARG A 141 -1.17 4.65 -1.77
CA ARG A 141 -1.51 5.82 -0.94
C ARG A 141 -0.66 5.87 0.32
N TRP A 142 -0.56 4.76 1.04
CA TRP A 142 0.30 4.67 2.22
C TRP A 142 1.76 4.92 1.87
N SER A 143 2.28 4.32 0.80
CA SER A 143 3.65 4.60 0.34
C SER A 143 3.90 6.11 0.16
N LEU A 144 2.97 6.81 -0.50
CA LEU A 144 3.07 8.26 -0.72
C LEU A 144 2.97 9.08 0.57
N SER A 145 2.07 8.70 1.49
CA SER A 145 1.89 9.40 2.76
C SER A 145 3.03 9.17 3.74
N LEU A 146 3.57 7.95 3.78
CA LEU A 146 4.64 7.59 4.70
C LEU A 146 6.00 8.06 4.21
N ARG A 147 6.22 8.19 2.88
CA ARG A 147 7.52 8.52 2.29
C ARG A 147 8.67 7.71 2.88
N GLU A 148 8.42 6.42 3.10
CA GLU A 148 9.35 5.47 3.72
C GLU A 148 9.76 5.78 5.18
N SER A 149 9.08 6.73 5.84
CA SER A 149 9.34 7.09 7.23
C SER A 149 8.64 6.15 8.21
N LEU A 150 9.43 5.48 9.05
CA LEU A 150 8.94 4.68 10.18
C LEU A 150 8.18 5.55 11.19
N PHE A 151 8.65 6.77 11.40
CA PHE A 151 7.97 7.72 12.27
C PHE A 151 6.58 8.03 11.74
N LEU A 152 6.40 8.30 10.45
CA LEU A 152 5.08 8.59 9.89
C LEU A 152 4.13 7.38 9.96
N ALA A 153 4.65 6.16 9.83
CA ALA A 153 3.85 4.94 9.99
C ALA A 153 3.23 4.85 11.39
N VAL A 154 3.93 5.40 12.38
CA VAL A 154 3.55 5.45 13.78
C VAL A 154 2.76 6.72 14.10
N ALA A 155 3.08 7.85 13.46
CA ALA A 155 2.50 9.15 13.78
C ALA A 155 1.06 9.28 13.31
N TYR A 156 0.67 8.65 12.20
CA TYR A 156 -0.73 8.67 11.77
C TYR A 156 -1.63 7.99 12.81
N SER A 157 -2.81 8.56 13.08
CA SER A 157 -3.81 7.96 13.96
C SER A 157 -4.56 6.82 13.26
N ASP A 158 -5.23 5.94 14.00
CA ASP A 158 -6.10 4.91 13.40
C ASP A 158 -7.21 5.51 12.50
N PHE A 159 -7.65 6.72 12.84
CA PHE A 159 -8.64 7.46 12.07
C PHE A 159 -8.13 7.84 10.66
N ALA A 160 -6.83 8.08 10.51
CA ALA A 160 -6.22 8.27 9.20
C ALA A 160 -6.38 7.03 8.30
N GLY A 161 -6.37 5.81 8.88
CA GLY A 161 -6.60 4.57 8.15
C GLY A 161 -8.00 4.46 7.58
N ALA A 162 -9.02 4.72 8.41
CA ALA A 162 -10.42 4.74 7.97
C ALA A 162 -10.65 5.75 6.81
N ARG A 163 -9.98 6.90 6.84
CA ARG A 163 -10.10 7.92 5.80
C ARG A 163 -9.31 7.61 4.52
N MET A 164 -8.14 6.99 4.64
CA MET A 164 -7.39 6.48 3.48
C MET A 164 -8.20 5.45 2.69
N CYS A 165 -9.02 4.65 3.41
CA CYS A 165 -10.02 3.76 2.83
C CYS A 165 -11.23 4.53 2.23
N ALA A 166 -11.78 5.54 2.92
CA ALA A 166 -12.96 6.28 2.47
C ALA A 166 -12.75 7.15 1.21
N ILE A 167 -11.56 7.70 0.97
CA ILE A 167 -11.23 8.43 -0.26
C ILE A 167 -11.26 7.49 -1.51
N THR A 168 -11.49 6.18 -1.32
CA THR A 168 -11.69 5.21 -2.40
C THR A 168 -13.12 5.23 -2.97
N ILE A 169 -14.10 5.78 -2.25
CA ILE A 169 -15.52 5.78 -2.70
C ILE A 169 -15.87 7.02 -3.54
N PHE A 170 -15.11 8.11 -3.45
CA PHE A 170 -15.47 9.39 -4.09
C PHE A 170 -14.66 9.76 -5.34
N TYR A 171 -13.81 8.88 -5.87
CA TYR A 171 -13.03 9.14 -7.08
C TYR A 171 -13.16 8.00 -8.10
N VAL A 172 -14.41 7.72 -8.50
CA VAL A 172 -14.67 7.22 -9.86
C VAL A 172 -14.98 8.46 -10.68
N PRO A 173 -14.06 9.00 -11.50
CA PRO A 173 -14.45 9.96 -12.50
C PRO A 173 -15.30 9.21 -13.53
N LEU A 174 -16.61 9.39 -13.45
CA LEU A 174 -17.50 9.24 -14.61
C LEU A 174 -17.09 10.31 -15.61
N THR A 175 -16.10 10.02 -16.43
CA THR A 175 -15.92 10.71 -17.71
C THR A 175 -16.71 9.92 -18.75
N GLN A 176 -17.92 10.39 -19.04
CA GLN A 176 -18.48 10.35 -20.39
C GLN A 176 -18.03 11.61 -21.12
#